data_AF-A0A2A3YH95-F1
#
_entry.id   AF-A0A2A3YH95-F1
#
_cell.length_a   1.000
_cell.length_b   1.000
_cell.length_c   1.000
_cell.angle_alpha   90.00
_cell.angle_beta   90.00
_cell.angle_gamma   90.00
#
_symmetry.space_group_name_H-M   'P 1'
#
loop_
_entity.id
_entity.type
_entity.pdbx_description
1 polymer ?
#
loop_
_entity_poly.entity_id
_entity_poly.type
_entity_poly.pdbx_seq_one_letter_code
_entity_poly.pdbx_strand_id
1 'polypeptide(L)'
;MRRVRAHAVVGQKRARRRSQYASYMASAAWRIRRENWVAHQEYVTGQPVCCAVCGSQEWDDLHHLSYDRMGQERHEDLVALCRPHHEEMHRAYDAGRWRNIGYEAVMRRLLRLACEKYERRTG
;
A
#
# COMPACT_ATOMS: atom_id res chain seq x y z
N MET A 1 -4.03 -38.50 19.54
CA MET A 1 -3.53 -37.29 18.82
C MET A 1 -4.65 -36.25 18.75
N ARG A 2 -4.48 -35.09 19.40
CA ARG A 2 -5.52 -34.05 19.51
C ARG A 2 -5.60 -33.30 18.17
N ARG A 3 -6.73 -33.37 17.45
CA ARG A 3 -6.93 -32.61 16.21
C ARG A 3 -6.86 -31.12 16.51
N VAL A 4 -5.91 -30.42 15.89
CA VAL A 4 -5.81 -28.96 15.96
C VAL A 4 -7.08 -28.37 15.33
N ARG A 5 -7.80 -27.53 16.07
CA ARG A 5 -9.01 -26.86 15.58
C ARG A 5 -8.65 -25.96 14.39
N ALA A 6 -9.44 -25.98 13.31
CA ALA A 6 -9.18 -25.22 12.08
C ALA A 6 -8.94 -23.72 12.33
N HIS A 7 -9.61 -23.12 13.32
CA HIS A 7 -9.39 -21.73 13.74
C HIS A 7 -7.96 -21.45 14.24
N ALA A 8 -7.32 -22.40 14.93
CA ALA A 8 -5.95 -22.24 15.40
C ALA A 8 -4.95 -22.25 14.22
N VAL A 9 -5.21 -23.06 13.19
CA VAL A 9 -4.41 -23.10 11.95
C VAL A 9 -4.55 -21.79 11.16
N VAL A 10 -5.77 -21.22 11.09
CA VAL A 10 -6.01 -19.90 10.46
C VAL A 10 -5.28 -18.78 11.22
N GLY A 11 -5.26 -18.83 12.55
CA GLY A 11 -4.52 -17.88 13.39
C GLY A 11 -3.01 -17.91 13.14
N GLN A 12 -2.41 -19.10 13.10
CA GLN A 12 -0.98 -19.28 12.83
C GLN A 12 -0.57 -18.82 11.43
N LYS A 13 -1.39 -19.14 10.41
CA LYS A 13 -1.16 -18.69 9.02
C LYS A 13 -1.15 -17.16 8.90
N ARG A 14 -2.07 -16.47 9.59
CA ARG A 14 -2.12 -15.00 9.63
C ARG A 14 -0.91 -14.39 10.32
N ALA A 15 -0.49 -14.94 11.45
CA ALA A 15 0.70 -14.48 12.17
C ALA A 15 1.97 -14.62 11.33
N ARG A 16 2.14 -15.77 10.66
CA ARG A 16 3.28 -16.01 9.75
C ARG A 16 3.31 -14.99 8.61
N ARG A 17 2.17 -14.73 7.94
CA ARG A 17 2.10 -13.73 6.87
C ARG A 17 2.49 -12.33 7.34
N ARG A 18 2.05 -11.91 8.53
CA ARG A 18 2.45 -10.61 9.10
C ARG A 18 3.94 -10.54 9.38
N SER A 19 4.53 -11.60 9.93
CA SER A 19 5.97 -11.65 10.18
C SER A 19 6.76 -11.62 8.87
N GLN A 20 6.35 -12.38 7.85
CA GLN A 20 6.97 -12.35 6.53
C GLN A 20 6.90 -10.96 5.89
N TYR A 21 5.75 -10.30 5.99
CA TYR A 21 5.59 -8.92 5.54
C TYR A 21 6.52 -7.95 6.29
N ALA A 22 6.56 -8.01 7.61
CA ALA A 22 7.44 -7.16 8.40
C ALA A 22 8.93 -7.38 8.05
N SER A 23 9.35 -8.64 7.87
CA SER A 23 10.69 -8.97 7.41
C SER A 23 10.97 -8.44 6.00
N TYR A 24 9.99 -8.51 5.09
CA TYR A 24 10.11 -7.97 3.73
C TYR A 24 10.26 -6.45 3.73
N MET A 25 9.41 -5.73 4.47
CA MET A 25 9.47 -4.27 4.59
C MET A 25 10.80 -3.78 5.20
N ALA A 26 11.41 -4.58 6.09
CA ALA A 26 12.73 -4.30 6.66
C ALA A 26 13.91 -4.76 5.78
N SER A 27 13.65 -5.41 4.65
CA SER A 27 14.68 -6.03 3.82
C SER A 27 15.36 -5.06 2.86
N ALA A 28 16.54 -5.43 2.38
CA ALA A 28 17.19 -4.72 1.29
C ALA A 28 16.41 -4.79 -0.04
N ALA A 29 15.64 -5.86 -0.25
CA ALA A 29 14.84 -6.01 -1.45
C ALA A 29 13.77 -4.92 -1.56
N TRP A 30 13.08 -4.59 -0.46
CA TRP A 30 12.11 -3.50 -0.44
C TRP A 30 12.76 -2.14 -0.71
N ARG A 31 13.92 -1.87 -0.08
CA ARG A 31 14.67 -0.63 -0.31
C ARG A 31 15.03 -0.45 -1.80
N ILE A 32 15.60 -1.49 -2.41
CA ILE A 32 15.95 -1.49 -3.83
C ILE A 32 14.70 -1.33 -4.70
N ARG A 33 13.59 -2.00 -4.34
CA ARG A 33 12.32 -1.89 -5.04
C ARG A 33 11.80 -0.45 -5.05
N ARG A 34 11.90 0.24 -3.90
CA ARG A 34 11.49 1.64 -3.71
C ARG A 34 12.35 2.60 -4.53
N GLU A 35 13.68 2.45 -4.47
CA GLU A 35 14.63 3.24 -5.28
C GLU A 35 14.35 3.07 -6.78
N ASN A 36 14.17 1.83 -7.26
CA ASN A 36 13.85 1.56 -8.65
C ASN A 36 12.49 2.12 -9.08
N TRP A 37 11.49 2.10 -8.18
CA TRP A 37 10.18 2.69 -8.47
C TRP A 37 10.30 4.20 -8.67
N VAL A 38 11.05 4.87 -7.79
CA VAL A 38 11.28 6.33 -7.86
C VAL A 38 12.01 6.67 -9.14
N ALA A 39 13.15 6.04 -9.42
CA ALA A 39 13.93 6.28 -10.63
C ALA A 39 13.11 6.04 -11.90
N HIS A 40 12.29 4.98 -11.94
CA HIS A 40 11.41 4.71 -13.07
C HIS A 40 10.32 5.78 -13.23
N GLN A 41 9.71 6.25 -12.13
CA GLN A 41 8.73 7.34 -12.22
C GLN A 41 9.36 8.62 -12.75
N GLU A 42 10.46 9.06 -12.16
CA GLU A 42 11.13 10.31 -12.55
C GLU A 42 11.60 10.25 -14.01
N TYR A 43 12.07 9.08 -14.46
CA TYR A 43 12.43 8.86 -15.86
C TYR A 43 11.22 8.99 -16.81
N VAL A 44 10.09 8.38 -16.48
CA VAL A 44 8.90 8.37 -17.36
C VAL A 44 8.16 9.70 -17.35
N THR A 45 8.07 10.39 -16.21
CA THR A 45 7.32 11.65 -16.08
C THR A 45 8.19 12.88 -16.36
N GLY A 46 9.52 12.76 -16.23
CA GLY A 46 10.43 13.90 -16.22
C GLY A 46 10.22 14.84 -15.03
N GLN A 47 9.56 14.37 -13.97
CA GLN A 47 9.20 15.14 -12.78
C GLN A 47 9.55 14.37 -11.50
N PRO A 48 9.87 15.06 -10.39
CA PRO A 48 10.13 14.40 -9.11
C PRO A 48 8.90 13.61 -8.65
N VAL A 49 9.15 12.55 -7.89
CA VAL A 49 8.05 11.80 -7.25
C VAL A 49 7.32 12.69 -6.25
N CYS A 50 6.00 12.70 -6.38
CA CYS A 50 5.09 13.43 -5.50
C CYS A 50 4.04 12.50 -4.90
N CYS A 51 3.46 12.92 -3.78
CA CYS A 51 2.27 12.31 -3.22
C CYS A 51 1.15 12.29 -4.27
N ALA A 52 0.60 11.11 -4.57
CA ALA A 52 -0.46 10.96 -5.57
C ALA A 52 -1.79 11.65 -5.21
N VAL A 53 -1.97 12.08 -3.95
CA VAL A 53 -3.18 12.78 -3.50
C VAL A 53 -3.01 14.29 -3.57
N CYS A 54 -1.93 14.84 -3.00
CA CYS A 54 -1.77 16.29 -2.86
C CYS A 54 -0.64 16.90 -3.69
N GLY A 55 0.13 16.10 -4.43
CA GLY A 55 1.23 16.60 -5.25
C GLY A 55 2.47 17.07 -4.47
N SER A 56 2.51 16.93 -3.13
CA SER A 56 3.70 17.30 -2.36
C SER A 56 4.90 16.39 -2.68
N GLN A 57 6.08 16.99 -2.86
CA GLN A 57 7.36 16.27 -2.99
C GLN A 57 7.84 15.68 -1.65
N GLU A 58 7.28 16.12 -0.52
CA GLU A 58 7.53 15.54 0.80
C GLU A 58 6.67 14.28 1.02
N TRP A 59 6.97 13.23 0.25
CA TRP A 59 6.35 11.92 0.40
C TRP A 59 7.10 11.06 1.44
N ASP A 60 6.40 10.08 2.03
CA ASP A 60 6.90 9.25 3.14
C ASP A 60 7.41 7.90 2.62
N ASP A 61 6.50 7.04 2.14
CA ASP A 61 6.84 5.75 1.54
C ASP A 61 5.86 5.37 0.42
N LEU A 62 6.13 4.24 -0.26
CA LEU A 62 5.24 3.64 -1.23
C LEU A 62 4.14 2.85 -0.52
N HIS A 63 2.90 3.23 -0.81
CA HIS A 63 1.72 2.51 -0.38
C HIS A 63 1.39 1.38 -1.34
N HIS A 64 1.11 0.20 -0.81
CA HIS A 64 0.70 -0.95 -1.60
C HIS A 64 -0.79 -0.86 -1.94
N LEU A 65 -1.10 -0.81 -3.24
CA LEU A 65 -2.45 -1.00 -3.74
C LEU A 65 -2.80 -2.49 -3.81
N SER A 66 -1.83 -3.38 -4.00
CA SER A 66 -2.05 -4.84 -3.98
C SER A 66 -0.92 -5.57 -3.25
N TYR A 67 -1.27 -6.64 -2.54
CA TYR A 67 -0.30 -7.54 -1.89
C TYR A 67 -0.18 -8.89 -2.61
N ASP A 68 -0.87 -9.08 -3.74
CA ASP A 68 -0.95 -10.37 -4.42
C ASP A 68 0.41 -10.83 -4.98
N ARG A 69 1.32 -9.89 -5.22
CA ARG A 69 2.66 -10.11 -5.79
C ARG A 69 3.77 -9.60 -4.87
N MET A 70 3.65 -9.84 -3.57
CA MET A 70 4.68 -9.42 -2.60
C MET A 70 6.07 -9.94 -2.99
N GLY A 71 7.05 -9.04 -3.11
CA GLY A 71 8.41 -9.31 -3.61
C GLY A 71 8.56 -9.29 -5.14
N GLN A 72 7.46 -9.16 -5.88
CA GLN A 72 7.39 -9.06 -7.34
C GLN A 72 6.37 -7.99 -7.75
N GLU A 73 6.27 -6.91 -6.97
CA GLU A 73 5.24 -5.89 -7.14
C GLU A 73 5.40 -5.20 -8.49
N ARG A 74 4.30 -5.11 -9.24
CA ARG A 74 4.27 -4.28 -10.44
C ARG A 74 4.39 -2.82 -10.05
N HIS A 75 4.79 -2.00 -11.02
CA HIS A 75 4.87 -0.56 -10.80
C HIS A 75 3.53 0.04 -10.35
N GLU A 76 2.44 -0.43 -10.94
CA GLU A 76 1.04 -0.05 -10.66
C GLU A 76 0.45 -0.60 -9.36
N ASP A 77 1.20 -1.46 -8.65
CA ASP A 77 0.82 -1.98 -7.33
C ASP A 77 1.24 -1.04 -6.22
N LEU A 78 2.02 0.00 -6.53
CA LEU A 78 2.63 0.91 -5.57
C LEU A 78 2.30 2.35 -5.95
N VAL A 79 2.14 3.21 -4.94
CA VAL A 79 1.93 4.64 -5.12
C VAL A 79 2.65 5.43 -4.04
N ALA A 80 3.32 6.52 -4.42
CA ALA A 80 3.95 7.40 -3.44
C ALA A 80 2.90 8.25 -2.71
N LEU A 81 2.97 8.28 -1.38
CA LEU A 81 2.10 9.11 -0.55
C LEU A 81 2.91 9.83 0.51
N CYS A 82 2.49 11.05 0.87
CA CYS A 82 2.95 11.68 2.09
C CYS A 82 2.29 11.04 3.31
N ARG A 83 2.93 11.14 4.48
CA ARG A 83 2.49 10.50 5.72
C ARG A 83 1.00 10.72 6.05
N PRO A 84 0.45 11.94 5.97
CA PRO A 84 -0.97 12.17 6.27
C PRO A 84 -1.92 11.34 5.40
N HIS A 85 -1.68 11.30 4.09
CA HIS A 85 -2.52 10.54 3.16
C HIS A 85 -2.25 9.03 3.25
N HIS A 86 -1.01 8.64 3.55
CA HIS A 86 -0.66 7.25 3.79
C HIS A 86 -1.47 6.68 4.98
N GLU A 87 -1.48 7.39 6.10
CA GLU A 87 -2.26 6.99 7.27
C GLU A 87 -3.78 7.12 7.03
N GLU A 88 -4.23 8.11 6.25
CA GLU A 88 -5.64 8.23 5.87
C GLU A 88 -6.12 6.98 5.13
N MET A 89 -5.31 6.44 4.22
CA MET A 89 -5.64 5.19 3.52
C MET A 89 -5.75 4.02 4.48
N HIS A 90 -4.80 3.86 5.40
CA HIS A 90 -4.88 2.80 6.43
C HIS A 90 -6.12 2.95 7.31
N ARG A 91 -6.38 4.16 7.83
CA ARG A 91 -7.56 4.43 8.67
C ARG A 91 -8.87 4.17 7.93
N ALA A 92 -8.98 4.60 6.67
CA ALA A 92 -10.18 4.38 5.86
C ALA A 92 -10.41 2.90 5.57
N TYR A 93 -9.34 2.14 5.31
CA TYR A 93 -9.44 0.69 5.17
C TYR A 93 -9.90 0.02 6.46
N ASP A 94 -9.30 0.36 7.60
CA ASP A 94 -9.64 -0.25 8.90
C ASP A 94 -11.05 0.10 9.37
N ALA A 95 -11.53 1.30 9.06
CA ALA A 95 -12.90 1.74 9.38
C ALA A 95 -13.97 1.15 8.44
N GLY A 96 -13.57 0.68 7.26
CA GLY A 96 -14.49 0.23 6.23
C GLY A 96 -15.01 -1.20 6.41
N ARG A 97 -16.22 -1.46 5.92
CA ARG A 97 -16.82 -2.80 5.87
C ARG A 97 -16.71 -3.39 4.46
N TRP A 98 -15.53 -3.83 4.08
CA TRP A 98 -15.20 -4.35 2.74
C TRP A 98 -15.63 -5.80 2.55
N ARG A 99 -16.95 -6.06 2.48
CA ARG A 99 -17.46 -7.41 2.24
C ARG A 99 -17.32 -7.78 0.76
N ASN A 100 -16.66 -8.90 0.49
CA ASN A 100 -16.53 -9.49 -0.85
C ASN A 100 -15.85 -8.57 -1.90
N ILE A 101 -15.07 -7.58 -1.46
CA ILE A 101 -14.25 -6.73 -2.33
C ILE A 101 -12.78 -7.04 -2.04
N GLY A 102 -11.97 -7.25 -3.08
CA GLY A 102 -10.54 -7.48 -2.95
C GLY A 102 -9.80 -6.22 -2.45
N TYR A 103 -8.67 -6.42 -1.76
CA TYR A 103 -7.86 -5.33 -1.21
C TYR A 103 -7.52 -4.26 -2.27
N GLU A 104 -7.12 -4.70 -3.46
CA GLU A 104 -6.79 -3.79 -4.56
C GLU A 104 -7.95 -2.90 -5.01
N ALA A 105 -9.13 -3.47 -5.17
CA ALA A 105 -10.31 -2.69 -5.54
C ALA A 105 -10.68 -1.67 -4.45
N VAL A 106 -10.48 -2.02 -3.17
CA VAL A 106 -10.67 -1.08 -2.06
C VAL A 106 -9.63 0.03 -2.09
N MET A 107 -8.35 -0.30 -2.18
CA MET A 107 -7.26 0.69 -2.16
C MET A 107 -7.37 1.68 -3.32
N ARG A 108 -7.62 1.18 -4.54
CA ARG A 108 -7.80 2.04 -5.72
C ARG A 108 -9.01 2.97 -5.57
N ARG A 109 -10.10 2.49 -4.94
CA ARG A 109 -11.28 3.32 -4.64
C ARG A 109 -10.96 4.37 -3.59
N LEU A 110 -10.28 4.01 -2.50
CA LEU A 110 -9.91 4.93 -1.44
C LEU A 110 -8.95 6.02 -1.94
N LEU A 111 -7.96 5.64 -2.74
CA LEU A 111 -7.03 6.60 -3.37
C LEU A 111 -7.80 7.61 -4.22
N ARG A 112 -8.70 7.15 -5.09
CA ARG A 112 -9.54 8.03 -5.92
C ARG A 112 -10.35 9.01 -5.05
N LEU A 113 -11.03 8.52 -4.01
CA LEU A 113 -11.82 9.36 -3.11
C LEU A 113 -10.95 10.37 -2.35
N ALA A 114 -9.72 10.01 -2.00
CA ALA A 114 -8.77 10.92 -1.36
C ALA A 114 -8.34 12.05 -2.32
N CYS A 115 -8.02 11.74 -3.58
CA CYS A 115 -7.74 12.74 -4.62
C CYS A 115 -8.93 13.70 -4.80
N GLU A 116 -10.13 13.17 -5.04
CA GLU A 116 -11.34 13.98 -5.23
C GLU A 116 -11.66 14.86 -4.00
N LYS A 117 -11.42 14.36 -2.79
CA LYS A 117 -11.60 15.11 -1.54
C LYS A 117 -10.58 16.23 -1.41
N TYR A 118 -9.34 15.99 -1.82
CA TYR A 118 -8.29 17.01 -1.81
C TYR A 118 -8.61 18.13 -2.81
N GLU A 119 -8.95 17.77 -4.06
CA GLU A 119 -9.34 18.72 -5.11
C GLU A 119 -10.49 19.63 -4.68
N ARG A 120 -11.56 19.07 -4.10
CA ARG A 120 -12.70 19.85 -3.58
C ARG A 120 -12.35 20.82 -2.44
N ARG A 121 -11.21 20.62 -1.77
CA ARG A 121 -10.76 21.50 -0.68
C ARG A 121 -9.83 22.60 -1.18
N THR A 122 -9.24 22.46 -2.36
CA THR A 122 -8.21 23.37 -2.90
C THR A 122 -8.64 24.12 -4.16
N GLY A 123 -9.72 23.70 -4.82
CA GLY A 123 -10.38 24.44 -5.90
C GLY A 123 -11.46 25.36 -5.36
#